data_AF-A0A959EEN0-F1
#
_entry.id   AF-A0A959EEN0-F1
#
_cell.length_a   1.000
_cell.length_b   1.000
_cell.length_c   1.000
_cell.angle_alpha   90.00
_cell.angle_beta   90.00
_cell.angle_gamma   90.00
#
_symmetry.space_group_name_H-M   'P 1'
#
loop_
_entity.id
_entity.type
_entity.pdbx_description
1 polymer ?
#
loop_
_entity_poly.entity_id
_entity_poly.type
_entity_poly.pdbx_seq_one_letter_code
_entity_poly.pdbx_strand_id
1 'polypeptide(L)'
;MSIGIIVTDRDVSILKQKTEALLPSETPVWVYPDIPAPTEVEMVVVWRHPAGILKTFPNLKLVCSLGAGVEQLIDDPGLPPSVAISRIVDEALSISMRNYVLMAVLNIHKQLRFYQHN
;
A
#
# COMPACT_ATOMS: atom_id res chain seq x y z
N MET A 1 16.65 -11.50 4.32
CA MET A 1 15.42 -10.71 4.18
C MET A 1 15.64 -9.61 3.16
N SER A 2 14.86 -9.60 2.09
CA SER A 2 14.80 -8.51 1.11
C SER A 2 13.36 -8.08 0.86
N ILE A 3 13.18 -6.85 0.39
CA ILE A 3 11.87 -6.21 0.22
C ILE A 3 11.66 -5.79 -1.24
N GLY A 4 10.52 -6.18 -1.81
CA GLY A 4 10.04 -5.65 -3.09
C GLY A 4 8.97 -4.57 -2.91
N ILE A 5 9.09 -3.44 -3.61
CA ILE A 5 8.05 -2.41 -3.68
C ILE A 5 7.35 -2.53 -5.04
N ILE A 6 6.06 -2.84 -5.03
CA ILE A 6 5.25 -3.07 -6.23
C ILE A 6 4.08 -2.07 -6.22
N VAL A 7 4.36 -0.88 -6.74
CA VAL A 7 3.40 0.24 -6.83
C VAL A 7 3.45 0.76 -8.27
N THR A 8 2.29 0.79 -8.93
CA THR A 8 2.24 1.00 -10.39
C THR A 8 1.75 2.38 -10.84
N ASP A 9 1.14 3.16 -9.94
CA ASP A 9 0.45 4.41 -10.29
C ASP A 9 1.11 5.69 -9.74
N ARG A 10 2.26 5.58 -9.08
CA ARG A 10 2.98 6.71 -8.47
C ARG A 10 4.46 6.44 -8.27
N ASP A 11 5.24 7.52 -8.21
CA ASP A 11 6.65 7.47 -7.85
C ASP A 11 6.82 6.98 -6.40
N VAL A 12 7.77 6.06 -6.21
CA VAL A 12 8.10 5.45 -4.93
C VAL A 12 9.52 5.76 -4.47
N SER A 13 10.22 6.71 -5.12
CA SER A 13 11.59 7.08 -4.77
C SER A 13 11.72 7.46 -3.29
N ILE A 14 10.79 8.24 -2.75
CA ILE A 14 10.76 8.63 -1.33
C ILE A 14 10.49 7.43 -0.44
N LEU A 15 9.56 6.54 -0.85
CA LEU A 15 9.24 5.34 -0.09
C LEU A 15 10.48 4.44 0.00
N LYS A 16 11.12 4.15 -1.14
CA LYS A 16 12.35 3.37 -1.22
C LYS A 16 13.44 3.96 -0.31
N GLN A 17 13.74 5.25 -0.47
CA GLN A 17 14.78 5.92 0.30
C GLN A 17 14.52 5.85 1.82
N LYS A 18 13.27 6.12 2.24
CA LYS A 18 12.91 6.04 3.66
C LYS A 18 12.94 4.61 4.19
N THR A 19 12.51 3.64 3.39
CA THR A 19 12.57 2.21 3.74
C THR A 19 14.02 1.78 3.92
N GLU A 20 14.92 2.09 2.98
CA GLU A 20 16.35 1.80 3.09
C GLU A 20 16.99 2.45 4.32
N ALA A 21 16.61 3.69 4.64
CA ALA A 21 17.12 4.40 5.81
C ALA A 21 16.65 3.83 7.16
N LEU A 22 15.51 3.11 7.19
CA LEU A 22 14.94 2.52 8.40
C LEU A 22 15.35 1.06 8.61
N LEU A 23 15.98 0.43 7.62
CA LEU A 23 16.38 -0.97 7.65
C LEU A 23 17.88 -1.13 7.94
N PRO A 24 18.33 -2.32 8.37
CA PRO A 24 19.75 -2.65 8.39
C PRO A 24 20.38 -2.43 7.01
N SER A 25 21.61 -1.90 6.98
CA SER A 25 22.33 -1.49 5.76
C SER A 25 22.48 -2.56 4.68
N GLU A 26 22.31 -3.82 5.04
CA GLU A 26 22.45 -4.97 4.13
C GLU A 26 21.12 -5.45 3.55
N THR A 27 19.98 -4.84 3.92
CA THR A 27 18.65 -5.29 3.49
C THR A 27 18.34 -4.74 2.09
N PRO A 28 18.29 -5.58 1.04
CA PRO A 28 18.02 -5.08 -0.30
C PRO A 28 16.57 -4.61 -0.44
N VAL A 29 16.39 -3.44 -1.06
CA VAL A 29 15.08 -2.89 -1.41
C VAL A 29 15.02 -2.69 -2.92
N TRP A 30 14.16 -3.45 -3.58
CA TRP A 30 13.96 -3.40 -5.03
C TRP A 30 12.60 -2.84 -5.38
N VAL A 31 12.49 -2.24 -6.56
CA VAL A 31 11.26 -1.56 -7.02
C VAL A 31 10.85 -2.19 -8.34
N TYR A 32 9.60 -2.63 -8.44
CA TYR A 32 9.03 -3.11 -9.70
C TYR A 32 9.10 -2.04 -10.79
N PRO A 33 9.47 -2.38 -12.04
CA PRO A 33 9.68 -3.74 -12.57
C PRO A 33 11.07 -4.35 -12.32
N ASP A 34 12.00 -3.60 -11.73
CA ASP A 34 13.41 -3.97 -11.60
C ASP A 34 13.69 -4.72 -10.28
N ILE A 35 13.32 -6.00 -10.24
CA ILE A 35 13.58 -6.91 -9.12
C ILE A 35 14.52 -8.04 -9.59
N PRO A 36 15.84 -7.92 -9.36
CA PRO A 36 16.83 -8.82 -9.96
C PRO A 36 16.84 -10.23 -9.37
N ALA A 37 16.42 -10.42 -8.12
CA ALA A 37 16.38 -11.72 -7.47
C ALA A 37 15.02 -11.99 -6.78
N PRO A 38 13.95 -12.30 -7.55
CA PRO A 38 12.61 -12.54 -6.98
C PRO A 38 12.56 -13.67 -5.94
N THR A 39 13.46 -14.65 -6.04
CA THR A 39 13.59 -15.75 -5.07
C THR A 39 14.09 -15.30 -3.71
N GLU A 40 14.75 -14.15 -3.59
CA GLU A 40 15.25 -13.62 -2.31
C GLU A 40 14.22 -12.74 -1.60
N VAL A 41 13.13 -12.38 -2.28
CA VAL A 41 12.08 -11.49 -1.75
C VAL A 41 11.25 -12.23 -0.71
N GLU A 42 11.33 -11.75 0.53
CA GLU A 42 10.59 -12.29 1.67
C GLU A 42 9.40 -11.39 2.06
N MET A 43 9.42 -10.12 1.66
CA MET A 43 8.35 -9.17 1.92
C MET A 43 8.09 -8.32 0.68
N VAL A 44 6.82 -8.02 0.40
CA VAL A 44 6.46 -7.02 -0.60
C VAL A 44 5.53 -5.95 -0.04
N VAL A 45 5.73 -4.71 -0.48
CA VAL A 45 4.80 -3.59 -0.28
C VAL A 45 4.05 -3.38 -1.59
N VAL A 46 2.72 -3.45 -1.56
CA VAL A 46 1.89 -3.46 -2.77
C VAL A 46 0.87 -2.33 -2.81
N TRP A 47 0.67 -1.78 -4.00
CA TRP A 47 -0.47 -0.93 -4.34
C TRP A 47 -0.78 -1.06 -5.83
N ARG A 48 -2.00 -1.47 -6.15
CA ARG A 48 -2.44 -1.70 -7.54
C ARG A 48 -1.44 -2.57 -8.32
N HIS A 49 -0.93 -3.61 -7.66
CA HIS A 49 0.04 -4.52 -8.25
C HIS A 49 -0.61 -5.28 -9.44
N PRO A 50 0.17 -5.66 -10.47
CA PRO A 50 -0.34 -6.48 -11.55
C PRO A 50 -0.86 -7.82 -11.01
N ALA A 51 -2.05 -8.26 -11.45
CA ALA A 51 -2.64 -9.51 -11.01
C ALA A 51 -1.69 -10.69 -11.25
N GLY A 52 -1.56 -11.58 -10.26
CA GLY A 52 -0.70 -12.76 -10.37
C GLY A 52 0.79 -12.51 -10.11
N ILE A 53 1.27 -11.26 -10.03
CA ILE A 53 2.70 -10.96 -9.85
C ILE A 53 3.28 -11.58 -8.58
N LEU A 54 2.46 -11.77 -7.54
CA LEU A 54 2.88 -12.32 -6.26
C LEU A 54 3.40 -13.77 -6.38
N LYS A 55 2.98 -14.51 -7.42
CA LYS A 55 3.49 -15.87 -7.72
C LYS A 55 4.98 -15.89 -8.07
N THR A 56 5.55 -14.73 -8.43
CA THR A 56 6.97 -14.60 -8.80
C THR A 56 7.90 -14.68 -7.58
N PHE A 57 7.37 -14.55 -6.37
CA PHE A 57 8.13 -14.53 -5.12
C PHE A 57 7.86 -15.81 -4.31
N PRO A 58 8.58 -16.92 -4.57
CA PRO A 58 8.29 -18.22 -3.95
C PRO A 58 8.57 -18.26 -2.44
N ASN A 59 9.41 -17.36 -1.93
CA ASN A 59 9.81 -17.29 -0.52
C ASN A 59 9.10 -16.18 0.25
N LEU A 60 7.97 -15.70 -0.28
CA LEU A 60 7.22 -14.59 0.29
C LEU A 60 6.60 -14.97 1.64
N LYS A 61 6.90 -14.17 2.67
CA LYS A 61 6.41 -14.34 4.05
C LYS A 61 5.38 -13.29 4.43
N LEU A 62 5.46 -12.09 3.84
CA LEU A 62 4.58 -10.96 4.16
C LEU A 62 4.23 -10.14 2.92
N VAL A 63 2.94 -9.83 2.76
CA VAL A 63 2.45 -8.80 1.84
C VAL A 63 1.87 -7.64 2.63
N CYS A 64 2.43 -6.46 2.46
CA CYS A 64 1.94 -5.22 3.08
C CYS A 64 1.19 -4.39 2.04
N SER A 65 -0.12 -4.23 2.23
CA SER A 65 -0.91 -3.25 1.47
C SER A 65 -0.48 -1.83 1.87
N LEU A 66 -0.16 -1.00 0.88
CA LEU A 66 0.06 0.44 1.03
C LEU A 66 -1.27 1.22 1.16
N GLY A 67 -2.36 0.52 1.50
CA GLY A 67 -3.69 1.08 1.73
C GLY A 67 -4.31 0.59 3.04
N ALA A 68 -5.41 1.24 3.44
CA ALA A 68 -6.25 0.77 4.53
C ALA A 68 -7.15 -0.40 4.12
N GLY A 69 -7.54 -0.46 2.84
CA GLY A 69 -8.23 -1.59 2.22
C GLY A 69 -7.24 -2.65 1.74
N VAL A 70 -7.71 -3.90 1.65
CA VAL A 70 -6.94 -5.07 1.21
C VAL A 70 -7.71 -5.92 0.19
N GLU A 71 -8.83 -5.43 -0.33
CA GLU A 71 -9.75 -6.15 -1.21
C GLU A 71 -9.02 -6.62 -2.48
N GLN A 72 -8.34 -5.71 -3.17
CA GLN A 72 -7.56 -6.04 -4.37
C GLN A 72 -6.47 -7.10 -4.13
N LEU A 73 -5.94 -7.16 -2.90
CA LEU A 73 -4.93 -8.14 -2.54
C LEU A 73 -5.55 -9.52 -2.29
N ILE A 74 -6.67 -9.56 -1.56
CA ILE A 74 -7.38 -10.80 -1.24
C ILE A 74 -8.01 -11.42 -2.50
N ASP A 75 -8.46 -10.58 -3.43
CA ASP A 75 -9.07 -11.01 -4.70
C ASP A 75 -8.03 -11.50 -5.73
N ASP A 76 -6.73 -11.33 -5.47
CA ASP A 76 -5.68 -11.76 -6.39
C ASP A 76 -5.44 -13.29 -6.28
N PRO A 77 -5.71 -14.07 -7.35
CA PRO A 77 -5.43 -15.51 -7.35
C PRO A 77 -3.92 -15.83 -7.31
N GLY A 78 -3.06 -14.82 -7.39
CA GLY A 78 -1.63 -14.90 -7.16
C GLY A 78 -1.19 -14.86 -5.71
N LEU A 79 -2.06 -14.51 -4.78
CA LEU A 79 -1.75 -14.44 -3.37
C LEU A 79 -1.43 -15.85 -2.81
N PRO A 80 -0.24 -16.10 -2.25
CA PRO A 80 0.07 -17.38 -1.65
C PRO A 80 -0.84 -17.67 -0.44
N PRO A 81 -1.44 -18.87 -0.32
CA PRO A 81 -2.48 -19.14 0.68
C PRO A 81 -2.05 -18.94 2.14
N SER A 82 -0.75 -19.09 2.44
CA SER A 82 -0.20 -19.04 3.80
C SER A 82 0.57 -17.74 4.10
N VAL A 83 0.55 -16.75 3.20
CA VAL A 83 1.31 -15.52 3.41
C VAL A 83 0.61 -14.61 4.42
N ALA A 84 1.38 -13.98 5.30
CA ALA A 84 0.81 -12.96 6.19
C ALA A 84 0.45 -11.71 5.37
N ILE A 85 -0.65 -11.06 5.73
CA ILE A 85 -1.09 -9.81 5.12
C ILE A 85 -1.12 -8.72 6.19
N SER A 86 -0.53 -7.56 5.88
CA SER A 86 -0.68 -6.34 6.66
C SER A 86 -1.29 -5.21 5.83
N ARG A 87 -1.83 -4.22 6.52
CA ARG A 87 -2.43 -3.01 5.92
C ARG A 87 -1.95 -1.77 6.67
N ILE A 88 -2.10 -0.60 6.06
CA ILE A 88 -1.81 0.66 6.75
C ILE A 88 -2.85 0.87 7.85
N VAL A 89 -2.34 1.13 9.06
CA VAL A 89 -3.08 1.68 10.19
C VAL A 89 -2.32 2.91 10.63
N ASP A 90 -2.91 4.08 10.41
CA ASP A 90 -2.26 5.37 10.66
C ASP A 90 -3.27 6.38 11.24
N GLU A 91 -2.81 7.14 12.23
CA GLU A 91 -3.65 8.13 12.91
C GLU A 91 -3.95 9.33 11.99
N ALA A 92 -2.98 9.78 11.20
CA ALA A 92 -3.20 10.90 10.28
C ALA A 92 -4.21 10.54 9.18
N LEU A 93 -4.17 9.29 8.68
CA LEU A 93 -5.18 8.76 7.78
C LEU A 93 -6.59 8.78 8.41
N SER A 94 -6.68 8.36 9.68
CA SER A 94 -7.95 8.36 10.43
C SER A 94 -8.48 9.77 10.67
N ILE A 95 -7.61 10.72 11.02
CA ILE A 95 -7.95 12.13 11.21
C ILE A 95 -8.42 12.77 9.89
N SER A 96 -7.74 12.47 8.78
CA SER A 96 -8.12 12.96 7.46
C SER A 96 -9.54 12.52 7.09
N MET A 97 -9.85 11.23 7.26
CA MET A 97 -11.19 10.70 7.00
C MET A 97 -12.24 11.29 7.94
N ARG A 98 -11.92 11.45 9.23
CA ARG A 98 -12.80 12.11 10.20
C ARG A 98 -13.16 13.52 9.75
N ASN A 99 -12.16 14.31 9.34
CA ASN A 99 -12.37 15.69 8.92
C ASN A 99 -13.24 15.75 7.65
N TYR A 100 -13.00 14.85 6.69
CA TYR A 100 -13.82 14.76 5.49
C TYR A 100 -15.28 14.45 5.81
N VAL A 101 -15.54 13.44 6.64
CA VAL A 101 -16.90 13.05 7.04
C VAL A 101 -17.60 14.17 7.80
N LEU A 102 -16.91 14.80 8.77
CA LEU A 102 -17.45 15.92 9.53
C LEU A 102 -17.84 17.08 8.61
N MET A 103 -16.94 17.45 7.68
CA MET A 103 -17.22 18.48 6.69
C MET A 103 -18.45 18.12 5.83
N ALA A 104 -18.55 16.88 5.35
CA ALA A 104 -19.68 16.43 4.54
C ALA A 104 -21.01 16.53 5.29
N VAL A 105 -21.05 16.08 6.56
CA VAL A 105 -22.24 16.16 7.42
C VAL A 105 -22.64 17.62 7.67
N LEU A 106 -21.69 18.49 8.00
CA LEU A 106 -21.96 19.91 8.26
C LEU A 106 -22.43 20.64 6.99
N ASN A 107 -21.87 20.32 5.83
CA ASN A 107 -22.28 20.89 4.54
C ASN A 107 -23.77 20.62 4.26
N ILE A 108 -24.23 19.38 4.51
CA ILE A 108 -25.64 19.00 4.36
C ILE A 108 -26.49 19.69 5.44
N HIS A 109 -26.08 19.58 6.70
CA HIS A 109 -26.87 20.08 7.83
C HIS A 109 -27.07 21.60 7.80
N LYS A 110 -26.08 22.35 7.30
CA LYS A 110 -26.15 23.81 7.16
C LYS A 110 -26.63 24.27 5.78
N GLN A 111 -27.08 23.33 4.93
CA GLN A 111 -27.55 23.61 3.57
C GLN A 111 -26.55 24.47 2.79
N LEU A 112 -25.25 24.29 3.02
CA LEU A 112 -24.24 25.21 2.49
C LEU A 112 -24.26 25.25 0.96
N ARG A 113 -24.55 24.12 0.30
CA ARG A 113 -24.77 24.08 -1.16
C ARG A 113 -25.92 24.99 -1.61
N PHE A 114 -27.02 25.09 -0.87
CA PHE A 114 -28.14 25.96 -1.24
C PHE A 114 -27.71 27.44 -1.23
N TYR A 115 -27.02 27.86 -0.17
CA TYR A 115 -26.52 29.23 -0.01
C TYR A 115 -25.33 29.58 -0.91
N GLN A 116 -24.66 28.61 -1.53
CA GLN A 116 -23.57 28.86 -2.49
C GLN A 116 -24.05 29.05 -3.93
N HIS A 117 -25.25 28.55 -4.26
CA HIS A 117 -25.78 28.57 -5.63
C HIS A 117 -26.97 29.53 -5.81
N ASN A 118 -27.42 30.18 -4.74
CA ASN A 118 -28.46 31.21 -4.73
C ASN A 118 -27.97 32.41 -3.93
#